data_AF-A0A293ML80-F1
#
_entry.id   AF-A0A293ML80-F1
#
_cell.length_a   1.000
_cell.length_b   1.000
_cell.length_c   1.000
_cell.angle_alpha   90.00
_cell.angle_beta   90.00
_cell.angle_gamma   90.00
#
_symmetry.space_group_name_H-M   'P 1'
#
loop_
_entity.id
_entity.type
_entity.pdbx_description
1 polymer ?
#
loop_
_entity_poly.entity_id
_entity_poly.type
_entity_poly.pdbx_seq_one_letter_code
_entity_poly.pdbx_strand_id
1 'polypeptide(L)'
;MEPIIRLRNNTFYSHIQNFDDIEKEALAKKKVYCTSSVFVAFGYSVKLCLCIAEYDGFMYLGVYLYICESSRDSLLKWPFTLPYTVMLVHPVDEEKNIEHRIDVSQAIHTYGHCFNRPVATHNNRYGRRKLCQLQDARKEGF
;
A
#
# COMPACT_ATOMS: atom_id res chain seq x y z
N MET A 1 -6.78 -15.12 2.17
CA MET A 1 -7.18 -13.94 2.98
C MET A 1 -6.26 -13.94 4.19
N GLU A 2 -5.32 -13.00 4.26
CA GLU A 2 -4.27 -12.99 5.30
C GLU A 2 -4.65 -12.10 6.49
N PRO A 3 -4.24 -12.47 7.73
CA PRO A 3 -4.54 -11.72 8.94
C PRO A 3 -3.64 -10.49 9.09
N ILE A 4 -4.20 -9.40 9.63
CA ILE A 4 -3.47 -8.17 9.92
C ILE A 4 -3.14 -8.14 11.41
N ILE A 5 -1.86 -7.97 11.74
CA ILE A 5 -1.37 -7.89 13.12
C ILE A 5 -1.48 -6.42 13.59
N ARG A 6 -2.23 -6.20 14.68
CA ARG A 6 -2.40 -4.88 15.32
C ARG A 6 -1.49 -4.76 16.54
N LEU A 7 -0.45 -3.94 16.44
CA LEU A 7 0.31 -3.50 17.62
C LEU A 7 -0.40 -2.29 18.24
N ARG A 8 -0.08 -1.88 19.48
CA ARG A 8 -0.81 -0.83 20.23
C ARG A 8 -0.86 0.57 19.57
N ASN A 9 -0.28 0.74 18.38
CA ASN A 9 -0.22 1.95 17.54
C ASN A 9 -0.99 1.75 16.21
N ASN A 10 -1.21 2.80 15.41
CA ASN A 10 -1.77 2.70 14.04
C ASN A 10 -0.76 2.09 13.05
N THR A 11 -0.17 0.94 13.40
CA THR A 11 0.78 0.18 12.60
C THR A 11 0.16 -1.16 12.22
N PHE A 12 0.20 -1.47 10.94
CA PHE A 12 -0.48 -2.64 10.36
C PHE A 12 0.46 -3.32 9.36
N TYR A 13 0.47 -4.64 9.39
CA TYR A 13 1.30 -5.46 8.52
C TYR A 13 0.41 -6.34 7.63
N SER A 14 0.78 -6.43 6.36
CA SER A 14 0.29 -7.47 5.46
C SER A 14 1.48 -8.33 5.08
N HIS A 15 1.41 -9.62 5.37
CA HIS A 15 2.34 -10.57 4.78
C HIS A 15 1.90 -10.85 3.33
N ILE A 16 2.83 -11.29 2.49
CA ILE A 16 2.53 -11.69 1.11
C ILE A 16 3.12 -13.08 0.93
N GLN A 17 2.24 -14.08 0.82
CA GLN A 17 2.64 -15.45 0.55
C GLN A 17 2.73 -15.74 -0.95
N ASN A 18 3.46 -16.81 -1.30
CA ASN A 18 3.62 -17.31 -2.67
C ASN A 18 4.18 -16.25 -3.63
N PHE A 19 5.17 -15.48 -3.16
CA PHE A 19 5.76 -14.37 -3.91
C PHE A 19 6.35 -14.80 -5.26
N ASP A 20 6.91 -16.01 -5.36
CA ASP A 20 7.47 -16.53 -6.62
C ASP A 20 6.42 -16.63 -7.73
N ASP A 21 5.18 -17.00 -7.40
CA ASP A 21 4.10 -17.11 -8.39
C ASP A 21 3.56 -15.73 -8.76
N ILE A 22 3.50 -14.82 -7.78
CA ILE A 22 3.17 -13.41 -7.99
C ILE A 22 4.20 -12.75 -8.93
N GLU A 23 5.48 -13.02 -8.73
CA GLU A 23 6.57 -12.52 -9.56
C GLU A 23 6.46 -13.05 -11.00
N LYS A 24 6.25 -14.37 -11.18
CA LYS A 24 6.02 -14.96 -12.53
C LYS A 24 4.83 -14.31 -13.22
N GLU A 25 3.73 -14.11 -12.51
CA GLU A 25 2.55 -13.43 -13.04
C GLU A 25 2.87 -11.98 -13.44
N ALA A 26 3.60 -11.25 -12.60
CA ALA A 26 4.01 -9.88 -12.88
C ALA A 26 4.90 -9.79 -14.13
N LEU A 27 5.82 -10.73 -14.31
CA LEU A 27 6.70 -10.80 -15.49
C LEU A 27 5.91 -11.08 -16.77
N ALA A 28 4.87 -11.92 -16.69
CA ALA A 28 4.00 -12.24 -17.83
C ALA A 28 3.04 -11.09 -18.18
N LYS A 29 2.36 -10.52 -17.17
CA LYS A 29 1.32 -9.48 -17.36
C LYS A 29 1.86 -8.05 -17.37
N LYS A 30 3.16 -7.89 -17.07
CA LYS A 30 3.84 -6.61 -16.83
C LYS A 30 3.31 -5.83 -15.63
N LYS A 31 2.34 -6.39 -14.91
CA LYS A 31 1.66 -5.75 -13.79
C LYS A 31 0.84 -6.75 -12.98
N VAL A 32 1.00 -6.72 -11.67
CA VAL A 32 0.15 -7.43 -10.71
C VAL A 32 -0.12 -6.56 -9.49
N TYR A 33 -1.26 -6.79 -8.83
CA TYR A 33 -1.60 -6.16 -7.56
C TYR A 33 -1.95 -7.24 -6.54
N CYS A 34 -1.37 -7.13 -5.36
CA CYS A 34 -1.67 -7.98 -4.21
C CYS A 34 -2.24 -7.08 -3.13
N THR A 35 -3.50 -7.30 -2.75
CA THR A 35 -4.19 -6.46 -1.76
C THR A 35 -4.47 -7.23 -0.49
N SER A 36 -4.30 -6.58 0.66
CA SER A 36 -4.72 -7.12 1.95
C SER A 36 -6.24 -7.19 2.06
N SER A 37 -6.72 -7.89 3.08
CA SER A 37 -8.06 -7.73 3.63
C SER A 37 -8.29 -6.28 4.07
N VAL A 38 -9.54 -5.83 4.13
CA VAL A 38 -9.89 -4.51 4.68
C VAL A 38 -9.67 -4.50 6.19
N PHE A 39 -9.09 -3.42 6.70
CA PHE A 39 -8.88 -3.17 8.13
C PHE A 39 -9.15 -1.72 8.49
N VAL A 40 -9.21 -1.41 9.78
CA VAL A 40 -9.47 -0.06 10.26
C VAL A 40 -8.17 0.60 10.71
N ALA A 41 -7.79 1.69 10.04
CA ALA A 41 -6.66 2.56 10.41
C ALA A 41 -7.16 3.99 10.62
N PHE A 42 -6.81 4.62 11.74
CA PHE A 42 -7.27 5.98 12.09
C PHE A 42 -8.80 6.16 12.08
N GLY A 43 -9.57 5.08 12.25
CA GLY A 43 -11.03 5.06 12.15
C GLY A 43 -11.58 4.86 10.73
N TYR A 44 -10.73 4.89 9.70
CA TYR A 44 -11.10 4.67 8.29
C TYR A 44 -10.93 3.21 7.91
N SER A 45 -11.85 2.69 7.08
CA SER A 45 -11.66 1.39 6.42
C SER A 45 -10.64 1.54 5.31
N VAL A 46 -9.60 0.71 5.32
CA VAL A 46 -8.49 0.77 4.36
C VAL A 46 -8.04 -0.63 3.95
N LYS A 47 -7.30 -0.74 2.84
CA LYS A 47 -6.52 -1.94 2.48
C LYS A 47 -5.12 -1.55 1.99
N LEU A 48 -4.13 -2.39 2.28
CA LEU A 48 -2.77 -2.25 1.76
C LEU A 48 -2.68 -2.93 0.40
N CYS A 49 -1.79 -2.42 -0.45
CA CYS A 49 -1.54 -2.99 -1.76
C CYS A 49 -0.06 -2.96 -2.10
N LEU A 50 0.47 -4.15 -2.38
CA LEU A 50 1.71 -4.32 -3.12
C LEU A 50 1.37 -4.35 -4.61
N CYS A 51 2.16 -3.67 -5.42
CA CYS A 51 2.11 -3.74 -6.88
C CYS A 51 3.50 -4.09 -7.39
N ILE A 52 3.57 -5.05 -8.31
CA ILE A 52 4.77 -5.27 -9.11
C ILE A 52 4.43 -4.83 -10.52
N ALA A 53 5.17 -3.88 -11.09
CA ALA A 53 4.86 -3.34 -12.42
C ALA A 53 6.12 -2.93 -13.18
N GLU A 54 6.08 -3.10 -14.50
CA GLU A 54 7.16 -2.65 -15.38
C GLU A 54 7.08 -1.15 -15.62
N TYR A 55 8.22 -0.47 -15.44
CA TYR A 55 8.42 0.92 -15.84
C TYR A 55 9.81 1.07 -16.45
N ASP A 56 9.85 1.65 -17.65
CA ASP A 56 11.10 1.93 -18.37
C ASP A 56 11.97 0.67 -18.57
N GLY A 57 11.32 -0.50 -18.78
CA GLY A 57 11.99 -1.79 -18.96
C GLY A 57 12.40 -2.51 -17.67
N PHE A 58 12.17 -1.93 -16.49
CA PHE A 58 12.50 -2.54 -15.20
C PHE A 58 11.26 -2.82 -14.36
N MET A 59 11.26 -3.93 -13.64
CA MET A 59 10.20 -4.27 -12.69
C MET A 59 10.42 -3.55 -11.37
N TYR A 60 9.40 -2.84 -10.89
CA TYR A 60 9.41 -2.13 -9.61
C TYR A 60 8.38 -2.69 -8.66
N LEU A 61 8.74 -2.70 -7.38
CA LEU A 61 7.79 -2.82 -6.27
C LEU A 61 7.23 -1.43 -5.96
N GLY A 62 5.91 -1.35 -5.83
CA GLY A 62 5.19 -0.18 -5.35
C GLY A 62 4.24 -0.56 -4.23
N VAL A 63 4.11 0.32 -3.25
CA VAL A 63 3.26 0.09 -2.07
C VAL A 63 2.27 1.24 -1.96
N TYR A 64 1.01 0.90 -1.71
CA TYR A 64 -0.10 1.85 -1.68
C TYR A 64 -1.11 1.55 -0.57
N LEU A 65 -1.84 2.60 -0.20
CA LEU A 65 -3.04 2.54 0.63
C LEU A 65 -4.27 2.82 -0.22
N TYR A 66 -5.31 2.04 -0.01
CA TYR A 66 -6.67 2.34 -0.48
C TYR A 66 -7.52 2.76 0.71
N ILE A 67 -8.35 3.78 0.52
CA ILE A 67 -9.45 4.11 1.45
C ILE A 67 -10.72 3.48 0.90
N CYS A 68 -11.35 2.64 1.72
CA CYS A 68 -12.53 1.85 1.38
C CYS A 68 -13.79 2.47 1.99
N GLU A 69 -14.93 2.27 1.32
CA GLU A 69 -16.23 2.67 1.86
C GLU A 69 -16.50 1.96 3.19
N SER A 70 -17.15 2.68 4.10
CA SER A 70 -17.60 2.16 5.39
C SER A 70 -18.93 2.77 5.80
N SER A 71 -19.73 1.98 6.53
CA SER A 71 -20.96 2.48 7.17
C SER A 71 -20.69 3.59 8.19
N ARG A 72 -19.43 3.77 8.61
CA ARG A 72 -18.99 4.81 9.56
C ARG A 72 -18.48 6.07 8.88
N ASP A 73 -18.45 6.15 7.54
CA ASP A 73 -17.84 7.28 6.82
C ASP A 73 -18.51 8.62 7.12
N SER A 74 -19.80 8.63 7.47
CA SER A 74 -20.52 9.85 7.87
C SER A 74 -20.04 10.44 9.21
N LEU A 75 -19.35 9.65 10.03
CA LEU A 75 -18.82 10.06 11.33
C LEU A 75 -17.36 10.54 11.26
N LEU A 76 -16.73 10.39 10.09
CA LEU A 76 -15.32 10.70 9.88
C LEU A 76 -15.15 12.05 9.18
N LYS A 77 -13.98 12.66 9.37
CA LYS A 77 -13.62 13.89 8.67
C LYS A 77 -13.24 13.56 7.23
N TRP A 78 -13.67 14.41 6.30
CA TRP A 78 -13.30 14.30 4.89
C TRP A 78 -12.87 15.66 4.34
N PRO A 79 -11.90 15.68 3.40
CA PRO A 79 -11.14 14.53 2.92
C PRO A 79 -10.18 13.96 3.98
N PHE A 80 -9.68 12.74 3.79
CA PHE A 80 -8.64 12.17 4.64
C PHE A 80 -7.38 13.05 4.56
N THR A 81 -6.83 13.44 5.69
CA THR A 81 -5.72 14.42 5.79
C THR A 81 -4.57 13.96 6.69
N LEU A 82 -4.68 12.79 7.31
CA LEU A 82 -3.67 12.30 8.24
C LEU A 82 -2.42 11.82 7.45
N PRO A 83 -1.21 12.23 7.85
CA PRO A 83 0.00 11.70 7.24
C PRO A 83 0.14 10.21 7.59
N TYR A 84 0.70 9.44 6.66
CA TYR A 84 0.95 8.02 6.87
C TYR A 84 2.23 7.59 6.15
N THR A 85 2.77 6.44 6.56
CA THR A 85 3.92 5.82 5.92
C THR A 85 3.49 4.50 5.31
N VAL A 86 3.90 4.25 4.07
CA VAL A 86 3.87 2.90 3.47
C VAL A 86 5.30 2.37 3.44
N MET A 87 5.47 1.08 3.68
CA MET A 87 6.79 0.49 3.87
C MET A 87 6.84 -0.92 3.33
N LEU A 88 7.97 -1.29 2.75
CA LEU A 88 8.38 -2.68 2.53
C LEU A 88 9.26 -3.10 3.71
N VAL A 89 8.82 -4.10 4.45
CA VAL A 89 9.49 -4.57 5.68
C VAL A 89 10.45 -5.70 5.31
N HIS A 90 11.71 -5.58 5.70
CA HIS A 90 12.68 -6.64 5.55
C HIS A 90 12.46 -7.70 6.64
N PRO A 91 12.48 -9.00 6.31
CA PRO A 91 12.06 -10.04 7.24
C PRO A 91 12.97 -10.22 8.46
N VAL A 92 14.23 -9.77 8.40
CA VAL A 92 15.24 -10.01 9.45
C VAL A 92 16.08 -8.81 9.87
N ASP A 93 16.02 -7.70 9.14
CA ASP A 93 16.96 -6.57 9.30
C ASP A 93 16.19 -5.25 9.15
N GLU A 94 15.80 -4.66 10.28
CA GLU A 94 14.94 -3.48 10.29
C GLU A 94 15.60 -2.25 9.64
N GLU A 95 16.93 -2.16 9.64
CA GLU A 95 17.69 -1.06 9.02
C GLU A 95 17.56 -1.07 7.49
N LYS A 96 17.18 -2.22 6.92
CA LYS A 96 16.93 -2.35 5.48
C LYS A 96 15.53 -1.91 5.07
N ASN A 97 14.59 -1.72 6.01
CA ASN A 97 13.22 -1.35 5.68
C ASN A 97 13.15 -0.16 4.70
N ILE A 98 12.33 -0.29 3.66
CA ILE A 98 12.18 0.77 2.65
C ILE A 98 10.86 1.48 2.90
N GLU A 99 10.93 2.68 3.48
CA GLU A 99 9.77 3.49 3.82
C GLU A 99 9.53 4.65 2.86
N HIS A 100 8.26 5.01 2.71
CA HIS A 100 7.84 6.23 2.03
C HIS A 100 6.77 6.94 2.85
N ARG A 101 7.16 8.07 3.44
CA ARG A 101 6.26 8.96 4.17
C ARG A 101 5.44 9.80 3.20
N ILE A 102 4.14 9.88 3.46
CA ILE A 102 3.18 10.63 2.68
C ILE A 102 2.62 11.76 3.53
N ASP A 103 2.88 12.98 3.09
CA ASP A 103 2.18 14.17 3.56
C ASP A 103 0.93 14.38 2.69
N VAL A 104 -0.22 13.99 3.23
CA VAL A 104 -1.49 14.06 2.50
C VAL A 104 -1.85 15.50 2.18
N SER A 105 -1.49 16.48 3.03
CA SER A 105 -1.80 17.89 2.79
C SER A 105 -1.18 18.41 1.50
N GLN A 106 -0.01 17.91 1.12
CA GLN A 106 0.67 18.26 -0.13
C GLN A 106 0.08 17.50 -1.32
N ALA A 107 -0.31 16.24 -1.12
CA ALA A 107 -0.84 15.39 -2.19
C ALA A 107 -2.29 15.69 -2.56
N ILE A 108 -3.08 16.23 -1.63
CA ILE A 108 -4.54 16.31 -1.76
C ILE A 108 -5.03 17.19 -2.91
N HIS A 109 -4.27 18.24 -3.23
CA HIS A 109 -4.64 19.16 -4.32
C HIS A 109 -4.57 18.48 -5.69
N THR A 110 -3.62 17.58 -5.89
CA THR A 110 -3.44 16.85 -7.16
C THR A 110 -4.18 15.51 -7.15
N TYR A 111 -4.26 14.85 -5.98
CA TYR A 111 -4.74 13.48 -5.84
C TYR A 111 -5.94 13.37 -4.91
N GLY A 112 -6.78 14.40 -4.83
CA GLY A 112 -7.96 14.43 -3.95
C GLY A 112 -8.89 13.24 -4.13
N HIS A 113 -9.00 12.71 -5.36
CA HIS A 113 -9.78 11.52 -5.67
C HIS A 113 -9.28 10.23 -4.97
N CYS A 114 -8.06 10.22 -4.41
CA CYS A 114 -7.57 9.15 -3.55
C CYS A 114 -7.97 9.31 -2.07
N PHE A 115 -8.28 10.54 -1.64
CA PHE A 115 -8.46 10.91 -0.23
C PHE A 115 -9.88 11.39 0.13
N ASN A 116 -10.71 11.68 -0.86
CA ASN A 116 -12.11 12.08 -0.66
C ASN A 116 -12.92 10.94 -0.03
N ARG A 117 -14.12 11.27 0.46
CA ARG A 117 -15.06 10.23 0.93
C ARG A 117 -15.36 9.24 -0.22
N PRO A 118 -15.18 7.92 -0.02
CA PRO A 118 -15.51 6.93 -1.04
C PRO A 118 -16.98 7.05 -1.47
N VAL A 119 -17.20 7.04 -2.78
CA VAL A 119 -18.53 6.98 -3.42
C VAL A 119 -18.78 5.60 -4.06
N ALA A 120 -17.78 4.73 -3.99
CA ALA A 120 -17.77 3.35 -4.43
C ALA A 120 -16.99 2.54 -3.40
N THR A 121 -16.83 1.24 -3.64
CA THR A 121 -16.21 0.30 -2.69
C THR A 121 -14.84 0.75 -2.15
N HIS A 122 -14.06 1.48 -2.96
CA HIS A 122 -12.87 2.20 -2.51
C HIS A 122 -12.46 3.31 -3.49
N ASN A 123 -11.64 4.24 -3.01
CA ASN A 123 -10.98 5.24 -3.84
C ASN A 123 -9.88 4.64 -4.73
N ASN A 124 -9.27 5.49 -5.56
CA ASN A 124 -7.96 5.19 -6.12
C ASN A 124 -6.91 5.09 -4.99
N ARG A 125 -5.94 4.21 -5.21
CA ARG A 125 -4.82 4.03 -4.28
C ARG A 125 -3.85 5.20 -4.33
N TYR A 126 -3.23 5.50 -3.19
CA TYR A 126 -2.12 6.45 -3.12
C TYR A 126 -0.93 5.86 -2.37
N GLY A 127 0.29 6.23 -2.78
CA GLY A 127 1.51 5.60 -2.29
C GLY A 127 2.69 5.83 -3.22
N ARG A 128 3.66 4.92 -3.20
CA ARG A 128 4.87 5.01 -4.02
C ARG A 128 4.89 3.93 -5.09
N ARG A 129 4.87 4.36 -6.36
CA ARG A 129 4.88 3.45 -7.52
C ARG A 129 6.21 2.77 -7.80
N LYS A 130 7.31 3.51 -7.63
CA LYS A 130 8.68 3.03 -7.75
C LYS A 130 9.31 3.15 -6.37
N LEU A 131 9.02 2.21 -5.47
CA LEU A 131 9.59 2.19 -4.13
C LEU A 131 11.02 1.64 -4.20
N CYS A 132 11.19 0.47 -4.82
CA CYS A 132 12.47 -0.12 -5.17
C CYS A 132 12.34 -1.00 -6.42
N GLN A 133 13.46 -1.37 -7.04
CA GLN A 133 13.42 -2.38 -8.10
C GLN A 133 13.21 -3.76 -7.51
N LEU A 134 12.49 -4.60 -8.25
CA LEU A 134 12.22 -5.98 -7.84
C LEU A 134 13.51 -6.79 -7.68
N GLN A 135 14.44 -6.66 -8.62
CA GLN A 135 15.72 -7.37 -8.59
C GLN A 135 16.56 -6.99 -7.36
N ASP A 136 16.56 -5.71 -6.97
CA ASP A 136 17.32 -5.23 -5.82
C ASP A 136 16.71 -5.75 -4.53
N ALA A 137 15.38 -5.71 -4.41
CA ALA A 137 14.67 -6.26 -3.25
C ALA A 137 15.01 -7.76 -3.05
N ARG A 138 14.98 -8.55 -4.14
CA ARG A 138 15.35 -9.98 -4.10
C ARG A 138 16.79 -10.20 -3.67
N LYS A 139 17.72 -9.40 -4.21
CA LYS A 139 19.14 -9.47 -3.87
C LYS A 139 19.41 -9.10 -2.41
N GLU A 140 18.66 -8.14 -1.87
CA GLU A 140 18.82 -7.66 -0.51
C GLU A 140 18.19 -8.56 0.56
N GLY A 141 17.35 -9.52 0.16
CA GLY A 141 16.74 -10.52 1.06
C GLY A 141 15.30 -10.22 1.47
N PHE A 142 14.58 -9.38 0.71
CA PHE A 142 13.14 -9.15 0.87
C PHE A 142 12.28 -10.30 0.32
#